data_AF-A0A7X6TGZ3-F1
#
_entry.id   AF-A0A7X6TGZ3-F1
#
_cell.length_a   1.000
_cell.length_b   1.000
_cell.length_c   1.000
_cell.angle_alpha   90.00
_cell.angle_beta   90.00
_cell.angle_gamma   90.00
#
_symmetry.space_group_name_H-M   'P 1'
#
loop_
_entity.id
_entity.type
_entity.pdbx_description
1 polymer ?
#
loop_
_entity_poly.entity_id
_entity_poly.type
_entity_poly.pdbx_seq_one_letter_code
_entity_poly.pdbx_strand_id
1 'polypeptide(L)'
;SLDISDRDQIRVQLSPVDTPARNLVSELMILANGQAADYLASREAPGLFRSQPPPRKRLIAGAQNAIVDIARQRRFLARGELTTHPKPHSGLGLNSYTTITSPIRRFLDLVMQHQLAHMARGRGILFSADECRTFAGILQQKLSRANAIRQQHHRYWMLRYLEAREGQRINAMVLGLGPKRVNLMLCDCLFDVDLPPNPAFPVEPGDTVRIQLARVRPLDNVLRVEW
;
A
#
# COMPACT_ATOMS: atom_id res chain seq x y z
N SER A 1 12.63 2.62 6.90
CA SER A 1 13.31 3.33 5.82
C SER A 1 14.38 2.44 5.20
N LEU A 2 14.65 2.66 3.91
CA LEU A 2 15.77 2.07 3.19
C LEU A 2 16.75 3.21 2.90
N ASP A 3 17.97 3.10 3.41
CA ASP A 3 19.06 4.04 3.14
C ASP A 3 19.95 3.46 2.03
N ILE A 4 20.07 4.22 0.94
CA ILE A 4 20.82 3.89 -0.27
C ILE A 4 21.89 4.94 -0.58
N SER A 5 22.25 5.78 0.40
CA SER A 5 23.29 6.80 0.26
C SER A 5 24.64 6.17 -0.11
N ASP A 6 24.98 5.08 0.56
CA ASP A 6 26.07 4.18 0.19
C ASP A 6 25.50 2.95 -0.53
N ARG A 7 25.85 2.77 -1.81
CA ARG A 7 25.35 1.66 -2.65
C ARG A 7 25.99 0.32 -2.28
N ASP A 8 27.11 0.34 -1.59
CA ASP A 8 27.81 -0.86 -1.13
C ASP A 8 27.35 -1.27 0.27
N GLN A 9 26.85 -0.32 1.08
CA GLN A 9 26.28 -0.57 2.40
C GLN A 9 24.81 -0.14 2.51
N ILE A 10 23.91 -0.96 1.97
CA ILE A 10 22.47 -0.73 2.11
C ILE A 10 22.05 -0.95 3.56
N ARG A 11 21.28 -0.02 4.13
CA ARG A 11 20.74 -0.15 5.49
C ARG A 11 19.22 -0.10 5.47
N VAL A 12 18.60 -1.04 6.18
CA VAL A 12 17.16 -1.05 6.44
C VAL A 12 16.94 -0.77 7.91
N GLN A 13 16.07 0.18 8.21
CA GLN A 13 15.64 0.50 9.57
C GLN A 13 14.12 0.48 9.66
N LEU A 14 13.58 -0.06 10.73
CA LEU A 14 12.15 0.08 11.02
C LEU A 14 11.94 1.42 11.72
N SER A 15 11.08 2.26 11.16
CA SER A 15 10.78 3.59 11.71
C SER A 15 9.30 3.66 12.07
N PRO A 16 8.94 4.26 13.22
CA PRO A 16 7.54 4.52 13.55
C PRO A 16 6.86 5.32 12.44
N VAL A 17 5.64 4.91 12.08
CA VAL A 17 4.83 5.58 11.05
C VAL A 17 3.71 6.42 11.65
N ASP A 18 3.38 6.16 12.91
CA ASP A 18 2.26 6.64 13.71
C ASP A 18 2.67 7.75 14.69
N THR A 19 3.60 8.63 14.28
CA THR A 19 4.01 9.75 15.12
C THR A 19 2.89 10.80 15.21
N PRO A 20 2.76 11.55 16.34
CA PRO A 20 1.69 12.55 16.50
C PRO A 20 1.62 13.57 15.36
N ALA A 21 2.77 14.04 14.87
CA ALA A 21 2.84 14.99 13.76
C ALA A 21 2.33 14.37 12.44
N ARG A 22 2.69 13.11 12.15
CA ARG A 22 2.22 12.43 10.94
C ARG A 22 0.72 12.16 11.00
N ASN A 23 0.23 11.71 12.15
CA ASN A 23 -1.20 11.45 12.37
C ASN A 23 -2.01 12.74 12.22
N LEU A 24 -1.56 13.85 12.84
CA LEU A 24 -2.23 15.14 12.71
C LEU A 24 -2.34 15.58 11.24
N VAL A 25 -1.23 15.54 10.51
CA VAL A 25 -1.23 15.90 9.09
C VAL A 25 -2.12 14.96 8.29
N SER A 26 -2.05 13.63 8.51
CA SER A 26 -2.87 12.68 7.75
C SER A 26 -4.35 12.89 7.98
N GLU A 27 -4.79 13.09 9.23
CA GLU A 27 -6.20 13.31 9.56
C GLU A 27 -6.73 14.60 8.93
N LEU A 28 -5.96 15.70 8.97
CA LEU A 28 -6.34 16.94 8.31
C LEU A 28 -6.45 16.78 6.79
N MET A 29 -5.54 16.01 6.17
CA MET A 29 -5.62 15.74 4.73
C MET A 29 -6.82 14.87 4.39
N ILE A 30 -7.10 13.84 5.20
CA ILE A 30 -8.28 12.95 5.02
C ILE A 30 -9.56 13.77 5.14
N LEU A 31 -9.67 14.65 6.14
CA LEU A 31 -10.81 15.53 6.34
C LEU A 31 -11.02 16.46 5.14
N ALA A 32 -9.99 17.19 4.70
CA ALA A 32 -10.10 18.11 3.56
C ALA A 32 -10.49 17.39 2.26
N ASN A 33 -9.88 16.22 2.02
CA ASN A 33 -10.18 15.37 0.88
C ASN A 33 -11.61 14.79 0.92
N GLY A 34 -12.10 14.42 2.11
CA GLY A 34 -13.47 13.94 2.32
C GLY A 34 -14.49 15.05 2.07
N GLN A 35 -14.29 16.23 2.65
CA GLN A 35 -15.16 17.40 2.43
C GLN A 35 -15.24 17.80 0.96
N ALA A 36 -14.12 17.75 0.25
CA ALA A 36 -14.11 18.01 -1.20
C ALA A 36 -14.94 16.97 -1.99
N ALA A 37 -14.87 15.70 -1.59
CA ALA A 37 -15.65 14.64 -2.21
C ALA A 37 -17.15 14.81 -1.94
N ASP A 38 -17.51 15.13 -0.70
CA ASP A 38 -18.91 15.35 -0.30
C ASP A 38 -19.50 16.60 -0.97
N TYR A 39 -18.71 17.66 -1.17
CA TYR A 39 -19.13 18.85 -1.92
C TYR A 39 -19.52 18.53 -3.38
N LEU A 40 -18.76 17.66 -4.04
CA LEU A 40 -19.07 17.21 -5.40
C LEU A 40 -20.26 16.25 -5.41
N ALA A 41 -20.27 15.28 -4.50
CA ALA A 41 -21.30 14.26 -4.41
C ALA A 41 -22.69 14.87 -4.15
N SER A 42 -22.79 15.85 -3.23
CA SER A 42 -24.04 16.57 -2.93
C SER A 42 -24.61 17.39 -4.08
N ARG A 43 -23.82 17.63 -5.14
CA ARG A 43 -24.20 18.35 -6.35
C ARG A 43 -24.26 17.46 -7.58
N GLU A 44 -24.13 16.15 -7.39
CA GLU A 44 -24.06 15.15 -8.47
C GLU A 44 -22.99 15.50 -9.53
N ALA A 45 -21.94 16.20 -9.11
CA ALA A 45 -20.92 16.70 -10.01
C ALA A 45 -19.96 15.57 -10.41
N PRO A 46 -19.56 15.49 -11.70
CA PRO A 46 -18.52 14.58 -12.13
C PRO A 46 -17.19 14.91 -11.45
N GLY A 47 -16.40 13.87 -11.20
CA GLY A 47 -15.09 14.00 -10.58
C GLY A 47 -14.34 12.68 -10.55
N LEU A 48 -13.11 12.73 -10.06
CA LEU A 48 -12.25 11.57 -9.86
C LEU A 48 -12.30 11.19 -8.38
N PHE A 49 -12.91 10.05 -8.07
CA PHE A 49 -13.07 9.54 -6.72
C PHE A 49 -12.18 8.33 -6.48
N ARG A 50 -11.71 8.18 -5.25
CA ARG A 50 -10.97 7.01 -4.80
C ARG A 50 -11.88 6.23 -3.87
N SER A 51 -12.14 4.98 -4.23
CA SER A 51 -12.98 4.10 -3.43
C SER A 51 -12.23 2.85 -3.04
N GLN A 52 -12.73 2.18 -2.02
CA GLN A 52 -12.19 0.90 -1.58
C GLN A 52 -13.33 0.08 -0.97
N PRO A 53 -13.67 -1.08 -1.56
CA PRO A 53 -14.63 -1.99 -0.97
C PRO A 53 -14.20 -2.48 0.43
N PRO A 54 -15.14 -3.00 1.23
CA PRO A 54 -14.81 -3.70 2.47
C PRO A 54 -13.82 -4.85 2.25
N PRO A 55 -13.02 -5.21 3.27
CA PRO A 55 -12.16 -6.38 3.18
C PRO A 55 -12.99 -7.64 2.95
N ARG A 56 -12.45 -8.58 2.16
CA ARG A 56 -13.10 -9.87 1.87
C ARG A 56 -13.36 -10.70 3.13
N LYS A 57 -12.49 -10.53 4.13
CA LYS A 57 -12.59 -11.12 5.45
C LYS A 57 -11.98 -10.17 6.47
N ARG A 58 -12.66 -9.97 7.59
CA ARG A 58 -12.13 -9.23 8.74
C ARG A 58 -11.58 -10.23 9.76
N LEU A 59 -10.32 -10.07 10.13
CA LEU A 59 -9.60 -10.90 11.10
C LEU A 59 -9.33 -10.15 12.41
N ILE A 60 -9.23 -8.83 12.35
CA ILE A 60 -8.89 -7.97 13.49
C ILE A 60 -10.09 -7.13 13.93
N ALA A 61 -10.13 -6.82 15.22
CA ALA A 61 -11.07 -5.90 15.83
C ALA A 61 -10.34 -4.99 16.83
N GLY A 62 -10.70 -3.71 16.86
CA GLY A 62 -10.06 -2.72 17.74
C GLY A 62 -8.72 -2.20 17.21
N ALA A 63 -8.04 -1.40 18.04
CA ALA A 63 -6.86 -0.62 17.66
C ALA A 63 -5.52 -1.30 17.97
N GLN A 64 -5.47 -2.18 18.99
CA GLN A 64 -4.25 -2.88 19.40
C GLN A 64 -4.21 -4.26 18.76
N ASN A 65 -3.41 -4.42 17.71
CA ASN A 65 -3.29 -5.67 16.98
C ASN A 65 -1.81 -6.05 16.85
N ALA A 66 -1.50 -7.33 17.01
CA ALA A 66 -0.14 -7.80 16.80
C ALA A 66 0.27 -7.64 15.33
N ILE A 67 1.57 -7.53 15.06
CA ILE A 67 2.09 -7.37 13.71
C ILE A 67 1.63 -8.52 12.79
N VAL A 68 1.60 -9.75 13.32
CA VAL A 68 1.09 -10.92 12.59
C VAL A 68 -0.36 -10.74 12.14
N ASP A 69 -1.21 -10.19 13.00
CA ASP A 69 -2.63 -9.99 12.68
C ASP A 69 -2.82 -8.90 11.63
N ILE A 70 -2.06 -7.82 11.73
CA ILE A 70 -2.04 -6.75 10.72
C ILE A 70 -1.57 -7.30 9.38
N ALA A 71 -0.45 -8.03 9.35
CA ALA A 71 0.09 -8.64 8.15
C ALA A 71 -0.91 -9.62 7.50
N ARG A 72 -1.62 -10.41 8.31
CA ARG A 72 -2.69 -11.30 7.84
C ARG A 72 -3.89 -10.54 7.30
N GLN A 73 -4.38 -9.52 8.01
CA GLN A 73 -5.52 -8.71 7.58
C GLN A 73 -5.25 -8.02 6.24
N ARG A 74 -4.02 -7.54 6.00
CA ARG A 74 -3.63 -6.87 4.75
C ARG A 74 -3.90 -7.71 3.50
N ARG A 75 -3.82 -9.04 3.59
CA ARG A 75 -4.08 -9.97 2.47
C ARG A 75 -5.56 -10.03 2.08
N PHE A 76 -6.46 -9.64 2.97
CA PHE A 76 -7.90 -9.63 2.73
C PHE A 76 -8.44 -8.23 2.37
N LEU A 77 -7.59 -7.20 2.37
CA LEU A 77 -7.99 -5.87 1.92
C LEU A 77 -8.32 -5.88 0.43
N ALA A 78 -9.43 -5.25 0.07
CA ALA A 78 -9.73 -4.98 -1.33
C ALA A 78 -8.76 -3.93 -1.89
N ARG A 79 -8.48 -4.01 -3.19
CA ARG A 79 -7.71 -2.97 -3.88
C ARG A 79 -8.53 -1.68 -3.92
N GLY A 80 -7.83 -0.55 -3.85
CA GLY A 80 -8.44 0.74 -4.10
C GLY A 80 -8.73 0.93 -5.60
N GLU A 81 -9.80 1.65 -5.91
CA GLU A 81 -10.30 1.89 -7.25
C GLU A 81 -10.36 3.39 -7.52
N LEU A 82 -10.05 3.79 -8.76
CA LEU A 82 -10.30 5.15 -9.25
C LEU A 82 -11.60 5.14 -10.04
N THR A 83 -12.61 5.85 -9.55
CA THR A 83 -13.97 5.89 -10.10
C THR A 83 -14.34 7.29 -10.53
N THR A 84 -15.32 7.42 -11.42
CA THR A 84 -15.86 8.73 -11.85
C THR A 84 -17.10 9.17 -11.08
N HIS A 85 -17.54 8.33 -10.15
CA HIS A 85 -18.69 8.55 -9.29
C HIS A 85 -18.29 8.27 -7.84
N PRO A 86 -18.91 8.95 -6.87
CA PRO A 86 -18.62 8.75 -5.46
C PRO A 86 -18.98 7.31 -5.05
N LYS A 87 -18.08 6.68 -4.32
CA LYS A 87 -18.27 5.37 -3.70
C LYS A 87 -17.55 5.32 -2.35
N PRO A 88 -18.01 4.48 -1.41
CA PRO A 88 -17.39 4.35 -0.11
C PRO A 88 -15.91 3.95 -0.17
N HIS A 89 -15.14 4.46 0.80
CA HIS A 89 -13.76 4.08 1.03
C HIS A 89 -13.64 3.39 2.39
N SER A 90 -13.81 2.06 2.42
CA SER A 90 -13.88 1.27 3.66
C SER A 90 -12.67 1.46 4.57
N GLY A 91 -11.45 1.55 4.02
CA GLY A 91 -10.24 1.75 4.81
C GLY A 91 -10.12 3.12 5.48
N LEU A 92 -10.90 4.12 5.04
CA LEU A 92 -10.92 5.47 5.61
C LEU A 92 -12.21 5.76 6.40
N GLY A 93 -13.21 4.87 6.32
CA GLY A 93 -14.51 5.09 6.98
C GLY A 93 -15.35 6.22 6.35
N LEU A 94 -15.11 6.58 5.08
CA LEU A 94 -15.79 7.68 4.40
C LEU A 94 -16.76 7.18 3.33
N ASN A 95 -17.91 7.86 3.17
CA ASN A 95 -18.91 7.56 2.14
C ASN A 95 -18.45 7.94 0.73
N SER A 96 -17.61 8.97 0.64
CA SER A 96 -16.99 9.40 -0.60
C SER A 96 -15.59 9.94 -0.30
N TYR A 97 -14.67 9.81 -1.26
CA TYR A 97 -13.30 10.31 -1.09
C TYR A 97 -12.70 10.70 -2.44
N THR A 98 -12.05 11.85 -2.50
CA THR A 98 -11.22 12.31 -3.62
C THR A 98 -9.90 12.83 -3.06
N THR A 99 -8.94 13.27 -3.88
CA THR A 99 -7.74 13.92 -3.35
C THR A 99 -7.54 15.29 -3.98
N ILE A 100 -7.32 16.30 -3.14
CA ILE A 100 -7.07 17.70 -3.54
C ILE A 100 -5.84 18.31 -2.84
N THR A 101 -5.20 17.57 -1.95
CA THR A 101 -4.21 18.06 -0.98
C THR A 101 -2.77 18.02 -1.49
N SER A 102 -2.53 17.64 -2.74
CA SER A 102 -1.19 17.52 -3.32
C SER A 102 -1.15 17.80 -4.84
N PRO A 103 -1.70 18.93 -5.32
CA PRO A 103 -1.79 19.26 -6.76
C PRO A 103 -0.43 19.37 -7.45
N ILE A 104 0.63 19.79 -6.72
CA ILE A 104 2.00 19.92 -7.27
C ILE A 104 2.55 18.57 -7.78
N ARG A 105 2.13 17.45 -7.18
CA ARG A 105 2.70 16.11 -7.44
C ARG A 105 1.67 15.06 -7.87
N ARG A 106 0.39 15.40 -7.92
CA ARG A 106 -0.70 14.50 -8.35
C ARG A 106 -1.60 15.23 -9.33
N PHE A 107 -1.64 14.75 -10.58
CA PHE A 107 -2.53 15.28 -11.62
C PHE A 107 -4.00 15.19 -11.22
N LEU A 108 -4.41 14.11 -10.53
CA LEU A 108 -5.77 13.98 -9.99
C LEU A 108 -6.13 15.21 -9.15
N ASP A 109 -5.30 15.56 -8.18
CA ASP A 109 -5.55 16.67 -7.28
C ASP A 109 -5.65 18.01 -8.01
N LEU A 110 -4.82 18.20 -9.04
CA LEU A 110 -4.91 19.39 -9.89
C LEU A 110 -6.27 19.47 -10.60
N VAL A 111 -6.68 18.38 -11.28
CA VAL A 111 -7.99 18.30 -11.96
C VAL A 111 -9.13 18.58 -10.99
N MET A 112 -9.09 17.97 -9.80
CA MET A 112 -10.13 18.14 -8.79
C MET A 112 -10.17 19.56 -8.23
N GLN A 113 -9.02 20.20 -8.00
CA GLN A 113 -8.97 21.60 -7.59
C GLN A 113 -9.57 22.52 -8.66
N HIS A 114 -9.28 22.29 -9.93
CA HIS A 114 -9.87 23.07 -11.03
C HIS A 114 -11.40 22.88 -11.10
N GLN A 115 -11.89 21.65 -11.00
CA GLN A 115 -13.33 21.35 -10.97
C GLN A 115 -14.02 22.08 -9.82
N LEU A 116 -13.52 21.91 -8.59
CA LEU A 116 -14.06 22.53 -7.39
C LEU A 116 -14.04 24.05 -7.47
N ALA A 117 -12.92 24.62 -7.93
CA ALA A 117 -12.75 26.06 -7.98
C ALA A 117 -13.60 26.72 -9.08
N HIS A 118 -13.98 25.99 -10.13
CA HIS A 118 -14.95 26.46 -11.13
C HIS A 118 -16.37 26.49 -10.54
N MET A 119 -16.76 25.38 -9.90
CA MET A 119 -18.07 25.25 -9.26
C MET A 119 -18.26 26.25 -8.11
N ALA A 120 -17.26 26.43 -7.25
CA ALA A 120 -17.31 27.37 -6.13
C ALA A 120 -17.44 28.83 -6.56
N ARG A 121 -17.03 29.16 -7.80
CA ARG A 121 -17.18 30.50 -8.40
C ARG A 121 -18.48 30.65 -9.20
N GLY A 122 -19.39 29.69 -9.12
CA GLY A 122 -20.66 29.72 -9.85
C GLY A 122 -20.53 29.56 -11.36
N ARG A 123 -19.38 29.08 -11.87
CA ARG A 123 -19.15 28.88 -13.30
C ARG A 123 -19.64 27.51 -13.81
N GLY A 124 -20.21 26.69 -12.93
CA GLY A 124 -20.75 25.38 -13.26
C GLY A 124 -19.69 24.26 -13.27
N ILE A 125 -19.97 23.21 -14.03
CA ILE A 125 -19.10 22.04 -14.19
C ILE A 125 -18.01 22.37 -15.22
N LEU A 126 -16.74 22.19 -14.83
CA LEU A 126 -15.60 22.42 -15.74
C LEU A 126 -15.30 21.21 -16.62
N PHE A 127 -15.22 20.03 -16.02
CA PHE A 127 -14.95 18.77 -16.69
C PHE A 127 -16.20 17.89 -16.64
N SER A 128 -16.63 17.43 -17.80
CA SER A 128 -17.73 16.48 -17.97
C SER A 128 -17.39 15.09 -17.41
N ALA A 129 -18.41 14.25 -17.26
CA ALA A 129 -18.23 12.86 -16.85
C ALA A 129 -17.34 12.06 -17.83
N ASP A 130 -17.44 12.34 -19.14
CA ASP A 130 -16.61 11.70 -20.17
C ASP A 130 -15.14 12.13 -20.11
N GLU A 131 -14.88 13.40 -19.84
CA GLU A 131 -13.52 13.88 -19.60
C GLU A 131 -12.94 13.26 -18.32
N CYS A 132 -13.71 13.18 -17.23
CA CYS A 132 -13.29 12.47 -16.02
C CYS A 132 -13.00 10.99 -16.29
N ARG A 133 -13.81 10.29 -17.11
CA ARG A 133 -13.54 8.91 -17.52
C ARG A 133 -12.23 8.79 -18.30
N THR A 134 -11.99 9.70 -19.23
CA THR A 134 -10.75 9.77 -20.00
C THR A 134 -9.54 9.98 -19.08
N PHE A 135 -9.61 10.94 -18.16
CA PHE A 135 -8.55 11.18 -17.18
C PHE A 135 -8.29 9.96 -16.30
N ALA A 136 -9.35 9.29 -15.84
CA ALA A 136 -9.24 8.09 -15.01
C ALA A 136 -8.51 6.96 -15.76
N GLY A 137 -8.85 6.71 -17.02
CA GLY A 137 -8.18 5.70 -17.85
C GLY A 137 -6.67 5.96 -18.01
N ILE A 138 -6.31 7.19 -18.36
CA ILE A 138 -4.90 7.60 -18.51
C ILE A 138 -4.16 7.48 -17.17
N LEU A 139 -4.77 7.93 -16.07
CA LEU A 139 -4.19 7.85 -14.73
C LEU A 139 -3.96 6.41 -14.30
N GLN A 140 -4.94 5.51 -14.48
CA GLN A 140 -4.82 4.11 -14.10
C GLN A 140 -3.66 3.43 -14.82
N GLN A 141 -3.52 3.65 -16.13
CA GLN A 141 -2.42 3.08 -16.91
C GLN A 141 -1.05 3.59 -16.42
N LYS A 142 -0.90 4.91 -16.25
CA LYS A 142 0.36 5.52 -15.79
C LYS A 142 0.72 5.12 -14.36
N LEU A 143 -0.26 5.09 -13.45
CA LEU A 143 -0.06 4.68 -12.06
C LEU A 143 0.30 3.21 -11.95
N SER A 144 -0.31 2.33 -12.75
CA SER A 144 0.03 0.91 -12.79
C SER A 144 1.50 0.71 -13.16
N ARG A 145 1.96 1.35 -14.24
CA ARG A 145 3.37 1.28 -14.68
C ARG A 145 4.33 1.85 -13.63
N ALA A 146 4.02 3.02 -13.07
CA ALA A 146 4.85 3.64 -12.04
C ALA A 146 4.93 2.78 -10.76
N ASN A 147 3.84 2.13 -10.37
CA ASN A 147 3.81 1.22 -9.22
C ASN A 147 4.62 -0.05 -9.47
N ALA A 148 4.57 -0.62 -10.68
CA ALA A 148 5.39 -1.78 -11.04
C ALA A 148 6.89 -1.44 -10.92
N ILE A 149 7.32 -0.31 -11.47
CA ILE A 149 8.72 0.16 -11.35
C ILE A 149 9.09 0.39 -9.89
N ARG A 150 8.23 1.02 -9.10
CA ARG A 150 8.47 1.26 -7.66
C ARG A 150 8.62 -0.04 -6.89
N GLN A 151 7.78 -1.04 -7.16
CA GLN A 151 7.86 -2.36 -6.53
C GLN A 151 9.14 -3.10 -6.91
N GLN A 152 9.52 -3.07 -8.19
CA GLN A 152 10.77 -3.65 -8.67
C GLN A 152 11.99 -2.98 -8.03
N HIS A 153 12.02 -1.65 -8.00
CA HIS A 153 13.09 -0.88 -7.37
C HIS A 153 13.20 -1.16 -5.87
N HIS A 154 12.07 -1.14 -5.15
CA HIS A 154 12.05 -1.49 -3.73
C HIS A 154 12.55 -2.91 -3.48
N ARG A 155 12.06 -3.89 -4.27
CA ARG A 155 12.49 -5.28 -4.15
C ARG A 155 13.99 -5.43 -4.44
N TYR A 156 14.50 -4.82 -5.51
CA TYR A 156 15.92 -4.84 -5.85
C TYR A 156 16.79 -4.42 -4.66
N TRP A 157 16.49 -3.27 -4.05
CA TRP A 157 17.29 -2.80 -2.92
C TRP A 157 17.12 -3.61 -1.65
N MET A 158 15.93 -4.17 -1.41
CA MET A 158 15.74 -5.16 -0.34
C MET A 158 16.61 -6.40 -0.56
N LEU A 159 16.72 -6.89 -1.80
CA LEU A 159 17.61 -8.01 -2.12
C LEU A 159 19.08 -7.61 -1.97
N ARG A 160 19.49 -6.41 -2.38
CA ARG A 160 20.86 -5.90 -2.14
C ARG A 160 21.20 -5.86 -0.65
N TYR A 161 20.25 -5.46 0.20
CA TYR A 161 20.41 -5.51 1.65
C TYR A 161 20.58 -6.95 2.19
N LEU A 162 19.83 -7.90 1.63
CA LEU A 162 19.88 -9.31 2.04
C LEU A 162 21.09 -10.07 1.45
N GLU A 163 21.67 -9.60 0.35
CA GLU A 163 22.77 -10.26 -0.37
C GLU A 163 24.02 -10.45 0.51
N ALA A 164 24.36 -9.44 1.32
CA ALA A 164 25.45 -9.52 2.28
C ALA A 164 25.22 -10.55 3.41
N ARG A 165 24.00 -11.11 3.52
CA ARG A 165 23.58 -12.08 4.53
C ARG A 165 23.32 -13.47 3.94
N GLU A 166 23.67 -13.71 2.68
CA GLU A 166 23.58 -15.03 2.07
C GLU A 166 24.27 -16.10 2.94
N GLY A 167 23.62 -17.24 3.10
CA GLY A 167 24.05 -18.33 3.97
C GLY A 167 23.68 -18.17 5.45
N GLN A 168 23.30 -16.98 5.91
CA GLN A 168 22.93 -16.75 7.31
C GLN A 168 21.50 -17.23 7.62
N ARG A 169 21.27 -17.59 8.88
CA ARG A 169 19.94 -17.85 9.42
C ARG A 169 19.34 -16.60 10.04
N ILE A 170 18.14 -16.24 9.62
CA ILE A 170 17.42 -15.04 10.07
C ILE A 170 16.06 -15.39 10.65
N ASN A 171 15.55 -14.53 11.52
CA ASN A 171 14.23 -14.73 12.12
C ASN A 171 13.13 -14.36 11.11
N ALA A 172 12.16 -15.25 10.96
CA ALA A 172 10.98 -15.05 10.14
C ALA A 172 9.73 -15.46 10.92
N MET A 173 8.72 -14.59 10.90
CA MET A 173 7.44 -14.82 11.55
C MET A 173 6.47 -15.47 10.57
N VAL A 174 5.84 -16.57 10.98
CA VAL A 174 4.84 -17.29 10.20
C VAL A 174 3.54 -16.48 10.15
N LEU A 175 3.13 -16.08 8.94
CA LEU A 175 1.90 -15.31 8.73
C LEU A 175 0.70 -16.20 8.43
N GLY A 176 0.91 -17.34 7.78
CA GLY A 176 -0.20 -18.21 7.42
C GLY A 176 0.20 -19.40 6.57
N LEU A 177 -0.52 -20.49 6.79
CA LEU A 177 -0.37 -21.76 6.09
C LEU A 177 -1.26 -21.75 4.84
N GLY A 178 -0.66 -22.03 3.69
CA GLY A 178 -1.35 -22.35 2.45
C GLY A 178 -1.16 -23.83 2.10
N PRO A 179 -1.89 -24.36 1.11
CA PRO A 179 -1.89 -25.80 0.79
C PRO A 179 -0.53 -26.32 0.31
N LYS A 180 0.30 -25.46 -0.30
CA LYS A 180 1.64 -25.82 -0.82
C LYS A 180 2.77 -24.94 -0.29
N ARG A 181 2.44 -23.87 0.44
CA ARG A 181 3.40 -22.84 0.84
C ARG A 181 3.03 -22.29 2.22
N VAL A 182 4.01 -22.11 3.07
CA VAL A 182 3.97 -21.34 4.31
C VAL A 182 4.40 -19.92 3.98
N ASN A 183 3.60 -18.92 4.33
CA ASN A 183 3.95 -17.52 4.15
C ASN A 183 4.60 -17.02 5.43
N LEU A 184 5.76 -16.39 5.31
CA LEU A 184 6.51 -15.83 6.42
C LEU A 184 6.88 -14.38 6.13
N MET A 185 7.28 -13.65 7.16
CA MET A 185 7.81 -12.30 7.06
C MET A 185 9.12 -12.20 7.83
N LEU A 186 10.17 -11.71 7.18
CA LEU A 186 11.46 -11.48 7.81
C LEU A 186 11.33 -10.39 8.88
N CYS A 187 11.71 -10.68 10.12
CA CYS A 187 11.44 -9.77 11.25
C CYS A 187 12.25 -8.48 11.17
N ASP A 188 13.50 -8.55 10.69
CA ASP A 188 14.42 -7.40 10.64
C ASP A 188 13.96 -6.29 9.68
N CYS A 189 13.27 -6.68 8.61
CA CYS A 189 13.00 -5.79 7.47
C CYS A 189 11.56 -5.84 6.96
N LEU A 190 10.68 -6.61 7.63
CA LEU A 190 9.27 -6.80 7.29
C LEU A 190 9.05 -7.19 5.82
N PHE A 191 9.91 -8.08 5.32
CA PHE A 191 9.88 -8.55 3.93
C PHE A 191 9.19 -9.91 3.84
N ASP A 192 8.16 -10.00 3.01
CA ASP A 192 7.41 -11.25 2.82
C ASP A 192 8.22 -12.27 2.02
N VAL A 193 8.24 -13.50 2.51
CA VAL A 193 8.86 -14.67 1.87
C VAL A 193 7.93 -15.88 2.03
N ASP A 194 8.20 -16.94 1.28
CA ASP A 194 7.40 -18.15 1.38
C ASP A 194 8.24 -19.41 1.12
N LEU A 195 7.87 -20.49 1.80
CA LEU A 195 8.57 -21.78 1.81
C LEU A 195 7.58 -22.93 1.59
N PRO A 196 7.99 -24.07 0.99
CA PRO A 196 7.20 -25.31 1.06
C PRO A 196 6.98 -25.72 2.53
N PRO A 197 5.85 -26.36 2.90
CA PRO A 197 5.69 -26.90 4.26
C PRO A 197 6.72 -28.00 4.55
N ASN A 198 7.17 -28.08 5.80
CA ASN A 198 8.11 -29.11 6.25
C ASN A 198 7.43 -30.01 7.31
N PRO A 199 7.10 -31.27 7.00
CA PRO A 199 6.43 -32.17 7.94
C PRO A 199 7.23 -32.45 9.23
N ALA A 200 8.56 -32.33 9.18
CA ALA A 200 9.41 -32.52 10.36
C ALA A 200 9.38 -31.30 11.30
N PHE A 201 8.93 -30.15 10.82
CA PHE A 201 8.88 -28.89 11.56
C PHE A 201 7.50 -28.24 11.35
N PRO A 202 6.45 -28.74 12.02
CA PRO A 202 5.14 -28.11 11.97
C PRO A 202 5.22 -26.71 12.59
N VAL A 203 4.51 -25.76 11.98
CA VAL A 203 4.48 -24.36 12.42
C VAL A 203 3.06 -23.81 12.36
N GLU A 204 2.76 -22.87 13.24
CA GLU A 204 1.48 -22.18 13.31
C GLU A 204 1.63 -20.67 13.03
N PRO A 205 0.57 -19.98 12.57
CA PRO A 205 0.60 -18.53 12.41
C PRO A 205 0.92 -17.82 13.74
N GLY A 206 1.93 -16.96 13.74
CA GLY A 206 2.45 -16.29 14.93
C GLY A 206 3.80 -16.82 15.39
N ASP A 207 4.17 -18.03 15.00
CA ASP A 207 5.48 -18.61 15.34
C ASP A 207 6.61 -17.79 14.72
N THR A 208 7.71 -17.64 15.45
CA THR A 208 8.96 -17.12 14.91
C THR A 208 9.95 -18.25 14.72
N VAL A 209 10.34 -18.50 13.48
CA VAL A 209 11.28 -19.54 13.09
C VAL A 209 12.56 -18.93 12.54
N ARG A 210 13.65 -19.71 12.54
CA ARG A 210 14.89 -19.32 11.87
C ARG A 210 14.97 -20.02 10.52
N ILE A 211 15.08 -19.24 9.45
CA ILE A 211 15.22 -19.74 8.08
C ILE A 211 16.54 -19.27 7.50
N GLN A 212 17.12 -20.05 6.58
CA GLN A 212 18.37 -19.72 5.92
C GLN A 212 18.12 -18.92 4.63
N LEU A 213 18.93 -17.87 4.41
CA LEU A 213 19.01 -17.17 3.13
C LEU A 213 19.89 -17.97 2.15
N ALA A 214 19.32 -18.97 1.47
CA ALA A 214 20.07 -19.90 0.63
C ALA A 214 20.68 -19.26 -0.62
N ARG A 215 19.97 -18.33 -1.27
CA ARG A 215 20.48 -17.58 -2.43
C ARG A 215 19.79 -16.25 -2.60
N VAL A 216 20.56 -15.19 -2.80
CA VAL A 216 20.07 -13.82 -3.03
C VAL A 216 20.78 -13.25 -4.26
N ARG A 217 20.06 -13.03 -5.35
CA ARG A 217 20.59 -12.38 -6.57
C ARG A 217 19.70 -11.20 -6.93
N PRO A 218 20.10 -9.97 -6.59
CA PRO A 218 19.26 -8.78 -6.73
C PRO A 218 18.94 -8.43 -8.20
N LEU A 219 19.94 -8.52 -9.09
CA LEU A 219 19.76 -8.24 -10.52
C LEU A 219 18.80 -9.23 -11.20
N ASP A 220 18.89 -10.51 -10.83
CA ASP A 220 18.01 -11.57 -11.36
C ASP A 220 16.66 -11.62 -10.64
N ASN A 221 16.45 -10.76 -9.64
CA ASN A 221 15.26 -10.72 -8.80
C ASN A 221 14.98 -12.03 -8.01
N VAL A 222 16.04 -12.79 -7.70
CA VAL A 222 15.96 -14.11 -7.05
C VAL A 222 16.22 -13.98 -5.55
N LEU A 223 15.30 -14.55 -4.76
CA LEU A 223 15.48 -14.82 -3.33
C LEU A 223 15.03 -16.26 -3.07
N ARG A 224 15.94 -17.09 -2.59
CA ARG A 224 15.65 -18.45 -2.11
C ARG A 224 15.94 -18.50 -0.62
N VAL A 225 14.98 -19.05 0.10
CA VAL A 225 15.06 -19.32 1.52
C VAL A 225 14.84 -20.80 1.75
N GLU A 226 15.35 -21.32 2.88
CA GLU A 226 15.23 -22.72 3.30
C GLU A 226 14.95 -22.81 4.80
N TRP A 227 14.38 -23.94 5.27
CA TRP A 227 14.11 -24.20 6.69
C TRP A 227 15.39 -24.36 7.51
#